data_AF-A0A1M7YWP4-F1
#
_entry.id   AF-A0A1M7YWP4-F1
#
_cell.length_a   1.000
_cell.length_b   1.000
_cell.length_c   1.000
_cell.angle_alpha   90.00
_cell.angle_beta   90.00
_cell.angle_gamma   90.00
#
_symmetry.space_group_name_H-M   'P 1'
#
loop_
_entity.id
_entity.type
_entity.pdbx_description
1 polymer ?
#
loop_
_entity_poly.entity_id
_entity_poly.type
_entity_poly.pdbx_seq_one_letter_code
_entity_poly.pdbx_strand_id
1 'polypeptide(L)' 'MSDNKYEIDIQEFAKVLQSGQELNGKDDVLTLLIKKITQVALGAKIDQHLESEPEKR' A
#
# COMPACT_ATOMS: atom_id res chain seq x y z
N MET A 1 -11.43 -11.89 -12.85
CA MET A 1 -10.12 -11.32 -12.49
C MET A 1 -10.39 -10.56 -11.21
N SER A 2 -9.92 -11.05 -10.06
CA SER A 2 -10.23 -10.39 -8.79
C SER A 2 -9.32 -9.18 -8.67
N ASP A 3 -9.87 -7.98 -8.91
CA ASP A 3 -9.18 -6.72 -8.68
C ASP A 3 -8.90 -6.59 -7.19
N ASN A 4 -7.73 -7.04 -6.76
CA ASN A 4 -7.29 -6.89 -5.39
C ASN A 4 -6.95 -5.40 -5.20
N LYS A 5 -7.97 -4.59 -4.89
CA LYS A 5 -7.95 -3.12 -4.74
C LYS A 5 -6.81 -2.58 -3.85
N TYR A 6 -6.21 -3.48 -3.08
CA TYR A 6 -5.18 -3.24 -2.09
C TYR A 6 -3.85 -3.95 -2.39
N GLU A 7 -3.63 -4.40 -3.62
CA GLU A 7 -2.39 -5.06 -4.02
C GLU A 7 -1.22 -4.07 -4.03
N ILE A 8 -0.14 -4.45 -3.34
CA ILE A 8 1.11 -3.72 -3.33
C ILE A 8 2.08 -4.48 -4.21
N ASP A 9 2.55 -3.84 -5.28
CA ASP A 9 3.55 -4.42 -6.18
C ASP A 9 4.93 -4.42 -5.49
N ILE A 10 5.23 -5.50 -4.77
CA ILE A 10 6.52 -5.72 -4.11
C ILE A 10 7.64 -5.93 -5.15
N GLN A 11 7.33 -6.37 -6.37
CA GLN A 11 8.31 -6.57 -7.45
C GLN A 11 8.88 -5.24 -7.95
N GLU A 12 8.05 -4.20 -8.03
CA GLU A 12 8.47 -2.81 -8.32
C GLU A 12 9.54 -2.37 -7.33
N PHE A 13 9.28 -2.54 -6.02
CA PHE A 13 10.23 -2.20 -4.98
C PHE A 13 11.49 -3.06 -5.03
N ALA A 14 11.37 -4.36 -5.25
CA ALA A 14 12.52 -5.25 -5.36
C ALA A 14 13.47 -4.85 -6.50
N LYS A 15 12.94 -4.39 -7.64
CA LYS A 15 13.73 -3.87 -8.76
C LYS A 15 14.45 -2.57 -8.39
N VAL A 16 13.77 -1.69 -7.65
CA VAL A 16 14.37 -0.45 -7.17
C VAL A 16 15.52 -0.75 -6.19
N LEU A 17 15.35 -1.71 -5.28
CA LEU A 17 16.44 -2.17 -4.39
C LEU A 17 17.60 -2.78 -5.17
N GLN A 18 17.31 -3.58 -6.21
CA GLN A 18 18.32 -4.18 -7.06
C GLN A 18 19.08 -3.16 -7.91
N SER A 19 18.48 -2.00 -8.19
CA SER A 19 19.13 -0.91 -8.92
C SER A 19 20.19 -0.16 -8.11
N GLY A 20 20.34 -0.49 -6.82
CA GLY A 20 21.30 0.13 -5.91
C GLY A 20 20.77 1.41 -5.25
N GLN A 21 19.47 1.66 -5.33
CA GLN A 21 18.84 2.74 -4.57
C GLN A 21 18.89 2.40 -3.07
N GLU A 22 19.29 3.37 -2.26
CA GLU A 22 19.45 3.17 -0.82
C GLU A 22 18.12 2.78 -0.16
N LEU A 23 18.23 1.91 0.85
CA LEU A 23 17.11 1.45 1.67
C LEU A 23 16.78 2.45 2.79
N ASN A 24 17.73 3.28 3.21
CA ASN A 24 17.60 4.23 4.31
C ASN A 24 18.12 5.65 3.99
N GLY A 25 17.25 6.65 4.08
CA GLY A 25 17.51 8.01 3.58
C GLY A 25 16.22 8.84 3.37
N LYS A 26 16.38 10.13 3.06
CA LYS A 26 15.30 11.13 3.07
C LYS A 26 14.23 10.92 1.97
N ASP A 27 14.56 10.17 0.93
CA ASP A 27 13.73 9.84 -0.24
C ASP A 27 13.65 8.31 -0.48
N ASP A 28 13.77 7.53 0.59
CA ASP A 28 14.12 6.12 0.45
C ASP A 28 12.95 5.17 0.22
N VAL A 29 13.33 4.07 -0.41
CA VAL A 29 12.49 2.97 -0.85
C VAL A 29 11.70 2.38 0.33
N LEU A 30 12.31 2.33 1.52
CA LEU A 30 11.66 1.84 2.74
C LEU A 30 10.56 2.80 3.24
N THR A 31 10.83 4.10 3.24
CA THR A 31 9.85 5.13 3.60
C THR A 31 8.68 5.12 2.61
N LEU A 32 8.96 4.96 1.33
CA LEU A 32 7.96 4.84 0.27
C LEU A 32 7.11 3.58 0.44
N LEU A 33 7.72 2.44 0.79
CA LEU A 33 7.03 1.17 1.02
C LEU A 33 6.10 1.27 2.24
N ILE A 34 6.58 1.78 3.36
CA ILE A 34 5.79 1.99 4.58
C ILE A 34 4.61 2.91 4.29
N LYS A 35 4.81 3.98 3.49
CA LYS A 35 3.74 4.88 3.08
C LYS A 35 2.68 4.18 2.22
N LYS A 36 3.09 3.41 1.20
CA LYS A 36 2.18 2.63 0.34
C LYS A 36 1.38 1.61 1.18
N ILE A 37 2.04 0.86 2.06
CA ILE A 37 1.38 -0.07 3.00
C ILE A 37 0.37 0.65 3.88
N THR A 38 0.74 1.80 4.46
CA THR A 38 -0.13 2.57 5.34
C THR A 38 -1.35 3.11 4.58
N GLN A 39 -1.18 3.60 3.35
CA GLN A 39 -2.28 4.08 2.52
C GLN A 39 -3.24 2.96 2.13
N VAL A 40 -2.70 1.81 1.75
CA VAL A 40 -3.49 0.62 1.41
C VAL A 40 -4.27 0.12 2.64
N ALA A 41 -3.62 0.04 3.80
CA ALA A 41 -4.27 -0.34 5.05
C ALA A 41 -5.34 0.66 5.50
N LEU A 42 -5.10 1.97 5.32
CA LEU A 42 -6.09 3.03 5.57
C LEU A 42 -7.29 2.91 4.63
N GLY A 43 -7.05 2.73 3.33
CA GLY A 43 -8.12 2.51 2.35
C GLY A 43 -8.94 1.28 2.68
N ALA A 44 -8.29 0.16 2.97
CA ALA A 44 -8.95 -1.10 3.34
C ALA A 44 -9.78 -0.95 4.63
N LYS A 45 -9.27 -0.17 5.60
CA LYS A 45 -10.02 0.14 6.82
C LYS A 45 -11.24 1.02 6.54
N ILE A 46 -11.13 2.01 5.65
CA ILE A 46 -12.24 2.89 5.26
C ILE A 46 -13.30 2.10 4.51
N ASP A 47 -12.92 1.29 3.52
CA ASP A 47 -13.85 0.40 2.80
C ASP A 47 -14.53 -0.58 3.76
N GLN A 48 -13.79 -1.19 4.69
CA GLN A 48 -14.38 -2.05 5.72
C GLN A 48 -15.39 -1.29 6.59
N HIS A 49 -15.12 -0.02 6.91
CA HIS A 49 -16.06 0.82 7.66
C HIS A 49 -17.31 1.17 6.84
N LEU A 50 -17.14 1.47 5.55
CA LEU A 50 -18.23 1.79 4.62
C LEU A 50 -19.10 0.56 4.28
N GLU A 51 -18.51 -0.63 4.16
CA GLU A 51 -19.26 -1.90 4.06
C GLU A 51 -19.97 -2.27 5.37
N SER A 52 -19.42 -1.83 6.51
CA SER A 52 -20.01 -2.04 7.83
C SER A 52 -21.04 -0.98 8.22
N GLU A 53 -21.25 0.06 7.40
CA GLU A 53 -22.40 0.95 7.58
C GLU A 53 -23.66 0.20 7.09
N PRO A 54 -24.57 -0.21 7.99
CA PRO A 54 -25.84 -0.75 7.54
C PRO A 54 -26.55 0.37 6.78
N GLU A 55 -26.87 0.14 5.51
CA GLU A 55 -27.83 0.93 4.76
C GLU A 55 -29.09 1.05 5.63
N LYS A 56 -29.21 2.19 6.32
CA LYS A 56 -30.31 2.50 7.21
C LYS A 56 -31.53 2.76 6.33
N ARG A 57 -32.26 1.69 6.01
CA ARG A 57 -33.62 1.77 5.46
C ARG A 57 -34.62 2.07 6.56
#